data_AF-A0A7S0T3F9-F1
#
_entry.id   AF-A0A7S0T3F9-F1
#
_cell.length_a   1.000
_cell.length_b   1.000
_cell.length_c   1.000
_cell.angle_alpha   90.00
_cell.angle_beta   90.00
_cell.angle_gamma   90.00
#
_symmetry.space_group_name_H-M   'P 1'
#
loop_
_entity.id
_entity.type
_entity.pdbx_description
1 polymer ?
#
loop_
_entity_poly.entity_id
_entity_poly.type
_entity_poly.pdbx_seq_one_letter_code
_entity_poly.pdbx_strand_id
1 'polypeptide(L)'
;HYAEKPQSNISPVINCGVYVFSRSVFDQMKTVADSRAAAFSGAADDIDIDAAGGAGTAVVRLEQDVLMPLAGKKMVFVFKTDGFWGQIKSPNQAIACSGLYLEYFTGVAEHAGKLATASGGGVRASFARASSSEQFDVGTVSSKLAVVGACVIAPSAKVSPSAKIGPNVSIAAGVVVGDGARLQNCLVLEDVIIKEHAFVKNAILGWNSTVGQWTRVQGSTDKPAIFGAGVTAKSEVIIDKCTVLPHKSISASCSEEIIL
;
A
#
# COMPACT_ATOMS: atom_id res chain seq x y z
N HIS A 1 3.41 -15.40 28.51
CA HIS A 1 2.22 -14.54 28.77
C HIS A 1 1.82 -13.91 27.45
N TYR A 2 0.53 -13.91 27.10
CA TYR A 2 -0.01 -13.27 25.90
C TYR A 2 -0.99 -12.18 26.36
N ALA A 3 -0.86 -10.97 25.85
CA ALA A 3 -1.74 -9.86 26.19
C ALA A 3 -2.27 -9.23 24.90
N GLU A 4 -3.58 -9.10 24.79
CA GLU A 4 -4.19 -8.37 23.69
C GLU A 4 -4.33 -6.90 24.07
N LYS A 5 -3.70 -6.01 23.28
CA LYS A 5 -3.81 -4.55 23.40
C LYS A 5 -3.68 -4.04 24.85
N PRO A 6 -2.56 -4.34 25.53
CA PRO A 6 -2.36 -3.88 26.91
C PRO A 6 -2.25 -2.35 26.96
N GLN A 7 -2.77 -1.75 28.04
CA GLN A 7 -2.69 -0.30 28.25
C GLN A 7 -1.27 0.18 28.60
N SER A 8 -0.44 -0.70 29.16
CA SER A 8 0.97 -0.46 29.44
C SER A 8 1.85 -1.28 28.50
N ASN A 9 3.09 -0.82 28.29
CA ASN A 9 4.07 -1.61 27.55
C ASN A 9 4.47 -2.85 28.37
N ILE A 10 4.07 -4.03 27.90
CA ILE A 10 4.40 -5.31 28.53
C ILE A 10 5.64 -5.94 27.88
N SER A 11 5.83 -5.77 26.57
CA SER A 11 6.89 -6.42 25.80
C SER A 11 7.14 -5.70 24.47
N PRO A 12 8.39 -5.67 23.97
CA PRO A 12 8.70 -5.22 22.61
C PRO A 12 8.33 -6.25 21.54
N VAL A 13 7.97 -7.48 21.91
CA VAL A 13 7.55 -8.53 20.97
C VAL A 13 6.05 -8.44 20.74
N ILE A 14 5.66 -8.21 19.50
CA ILE A 14 4.26 -8.09 19.08
C ILE A 14 3.80 -9.33 18.29
N ASN A 15 2.50 -9.60 18.36
CA ASN A 15 1.88 -10.61 17.50
C ASN A 15 1.82 -10.10 16.05
N CYS A 16 2.43 -10.86 15.14
CA CYS A 16 2.51 -10.53 13.71
C CYS A 16 1.34 -11.07 12.88
N GLY A 17 0.41 -11.81 13.49
CA GLY A 17 -0.78 -12.38 12.82
C GLY A 17 -0.47 -13.58 11.91
N VAL A 18 0.72 -14.17 12.04
CA VAL A 18 1.13 -15.37 11.29
C VAL A 18 1.19 -16.54 12.25
N TYR A 19 0.49 -17.62 11.92
CA TYR A 19 0.34 -18.76 12.79
C TYR A 19 0.58 -20.08 12.03
N VAL A 20 1.19 -21.04 12.73
CA VAL A 20 1.34 -22.42 12.25
C VAL A 20 0.71 -23.32 13.31
N PHE A 21 -0.27 -24.11 12.91
CA PHE A 21 -1.03 -24.98 13.80
C PHE A 21 -0.95 -26.44 13.37
N SER A 22 -0.95 -27.35 14.33
CA SER A 22 -1.35 -28.74 14.09
C SER A 22 -2.87 -28.79 13.83
N ARG A 23 -3.33 -29.84 13.13
CA ARG A 23 -4.76 -30.03 12.83
C ARG A 23 -5.66 -30.06 14.07
N SER A 24 -5.10 -30.43 15.23
CA SER A 24 -5.82 -30.45 16.52
C SER A 24 -6.32 -29.08 16.98
N VAL A 25 -5.89 -27.97 16.35
CA VAL A 25 -6.44 -26.64 16.65
C VAL A 25 -7.93 -26.55 16.35
N PHE A 26 -8.43 -27.29 15.34
CA PHE A 26 -9.84 -27.29 14.99
C PHE A 26 -10.72 -27.91 16.07
N ASP A 27 -10.23 -28.92 16.80
CA ASP A 27 -10.93 -29.51 17.94
C ASP A 27 -11.05 -28.51 19.10
N GLN A 28 -10.00 -27.70 19.32
CA GLN A 28 -10.02 -26.61 20.30
C GLN A 28 -11.02 -25.53 19.89
N MET A 29 -11.01 -25.11 18.62
CA MET A 29 -11.95 -24.13 18.08
C MET A 29 -13.40 -24.61 18.21
N LYS A 30 -13.67 -25.89 17.90
CA LYS A 30 -15.00 -26.49 18.06
C LYS A 30 -15.45 -26.47 19.51
N THR A 31 -14.58 -26.88 20.43
CA THR A 31 -14.87 -26.88 21.87
C THR A 31 -15.24 -25.48 22.38
N VAL A 32 -14.49 -24.46 21.94
CA VAL A 32 -14.76 -23.05 22.27
C VAL A 32 -16.08 -22.57 21.68
N ALA A 33 -16.38 -22.93 20.43
CA ALA A 33 -17.62 -22.56 19.76
C ALA A 33 -18.84 -23.18 20.45
N ASP A 34 -18.78 -24.49 20.74
CA ASP A 34 -19.85 -25.22 21.44
C ASP A 34 -20.09 -24.64 22.84
N SER A 35 -19.01 -24.27 23.55
CA SER A 35 -19.11 -23.64 24.88
C SER A 35 -19.77 -22.26 24.83
N ARG A 36 -19.49 -21.44 23.80
CA ARG A 36 -20.15 -20.15 23.61
C ARG A 36 -21.63 -20.29 23.24
N ALA A 37 -21.96 -21.23 22.36
CA ALA A 37 -23.33 -21.49 21.97
C ALA A 37 -24.17 -21.92 23.18
N ALA A 38 -23.62 -22.80 24.03
CA ALA A 38 -24.26 -23.22 25.28
C ALA A 38 -24.48 -22.04 26.25
N ALA A 39 -23.45 -21.21 26.48
CA ALA A 39 -23.54 -20.04 27.35
C ALA A 39 -24.59 -19.02 26.89
N PHE A 40 -24.79 -18.88 25.57
CA PHE A 40 -25.80 -18.00 25.01
C PHE A 40 -27.22 -18.57 25.15
N SER A 41 -27.41 -19.87 24.90
CA SER A 41 -28.73 -20.51 25.00
C SER A 41 -29.33 -20.49 26.42
N GLY A 42 -28.52 -20.25 27.46
CA GLY A 42 -28.97 -20.10 28.84
C GLY A 42 -29.27 -18.66 29.29
N ALA A 43 -29.05 -17.65 28.44
CA ALA A 43 -29.16 -16.23 28.79
C ALA A 43 -30.36 -15.53 28.11
N ALA A 44 -31.48 -16.24 27.94
CA ALA A 44 -32.64 -15.76 27.20
C ALA A 44 -33.54 -14.73 27.93
N ASP A 45 -33.20 -14.31 29.16
CA ASP A 45 -34.11 -13.48 29.98
C ASP A 45 -33.73 -12.00 30.15
N ASP A 46 -32.57 -11.51 29.71
CA ASP A 46 -32.24 -10.07 29.80
C ASP A 46 -31.27 -9.64 28.68
N ILE A 47 -31.78 -9.03 27.60
CA ILE A 47 -30.93 -8.36 26.61
C ILE A 47 -31.38 -6.90 26.46
N ASP A 48 -30.58 -6.02 27.06
CA ASP A 48 -30.53 -4.60 26.76
C ASP A 48 -29.83 -4.44 25.38
N ILE A 49 -30.61 -4.02 24.39
CA ILE A 49 -30.15 -3.72 23.04
C ILE A 49 -29.56 -2.32 23.08
N ASP A 50 -28.28 -2.16 23.47
CA ASP A 50 -27.45 -1.02 23.07
C ASP A 50 -26.00 -1.12 23.58
N ALA A 51 -25.16 -1.80 22.82
CA ALA A 51 -23.71 -1.56 22.78
C ALA A 51 -23.11 -2.03 21.44
N ALA A 52 -23.26 -1.18 20.42
CA ALA A 52 -22.46 -1.10 19.19
C ALA A 52 -21.69 -2.37 18.73
N GLY A 53 -22.33 -3.19 17.89
CA GLY A 53 -21.67 -4.26 17.12
C GLY A 53 -22.56 -5.47 16.85
N GLY A 54 -23.65 -5.28 16.11
CA GLY A 54 -24.64 -6.32 15.80
C GLY A 54 -24.06 -7.53 15.07
N ALA A 55 -23.73 -8.58 15.84
CA ALA A 55 -23.76 -10.02 15.52
C ALA A 55 -23.24 -10.83 16.74
N GLY A 56 -23.77 -10.55 17.93
CA GLY A 56 -23.42 -11.31 19.13
C GLY A 56 -24.09 -12.68 19.10
N THR A 57 -23.43 -13.72 18.56
CA THR A 57 -23.75 -15.15 18.88
C THR A 57 -22.84 -16.25 18.32
N ALA A 58 -21.91 -16.00 17.39
CA ALA A 58 -21.12 -17.11 16.79
C ALA A 58 -19.65 -16.78 16.50
N VAL A 59 -19.11 -15.73 17.11
CA VAL A 59 -17.74 -15.28 16.82
C VAL A 59 -16.75 -15.91 17.80
N VAL A 60 -15.91 -16.81 17.28
CA VAL A 60 -14.72 -17.32 17.97
C VAL A 60 -13.53 -16.42 17.62
N ARG A 61 -12.95 -15.78 18.62
CA ARG A 61 -11.76 -14.93 18.51
C ARG A 61 -10.52 -15.79 18.74
N LEU A 62 -9.68 -15.92 17.72
CA LEU A 62 -8.49 -16.78 17.78
C LEU A 62 -7.57 -16.40 18.95
N GLU A 63 -7.26 -15.11 19.08
CA GLU A 63 -6.31 -14.60 20.08
C GLU A 63 -6.83 -14.77 21.51
N GLN A 64 -8.09 -14.42 21.75
CA GLN A 64 -8.68 -14.42 23.09
C GLN A 64 -9.16 -15.80 23.51
N ASP A 65 -9.91 -16.48 22.65
CA ASP A 65 -10.62 -17.68 23.04
C ASP A 65 -9.79 -18.96 22.82
N VAL A 66 -8.77 -18.92 21.94
CA VAL A 66 -7.94 -20.09 21.62
C VAL A 66 -6.49 -19.91 22.09
N LEU A 67 -5.80 -18.86 21.66
CA LEU A 67 -4.36 -18.70 21.93
C LEU A 67 -4.07 -18.39 23.40
N MET A 68 -4.85 -17.51 24.03
CA MET A 68 -4.62 -17.12 25.43
C MET A 68 -4.76 -18.31 26.41
N PRO A 69 -5.80 -19.16 26.35
CA PRO A 69 -5.87 -20.38 27.15
C PRO A 69 -4.74 -21.38 26.87
N LEU A 70 -4.37 -21.56 25.60
CA LEU A 70 -3.28 -22.47 25.21
C LEU A 70 -1.90 -21.97 25.66
N ALA A 71 -1.70 -20.65 25.71
CA ALA A 71 -0.47 -20.05 26.22
C ALA A 71 -0.27 -20.36 27.72
N GLY A 72 -1.35 -20.41 28.52
CA GLY A 72 -1.30 -20.86 29.91
C GLY A 72 -0.91 -22.33 30.07
N LYS A 73 -1.23 -23.17 29.07
CA LYS A 73 -0.92 -24.61 29.03
C LYS A 73 0.44 -24.93 28.41
N LYS A 74 1.27 -23.93 28.09
CA LYS A 74 2.57 -24.09 27.39
C LYS A 74 2.47 -24.81 26.04
N MET A 75 1.34 -24.65 25.34
CA MET A 75 1.11 -25.25 24.02
C MET A 75 1.36 -24.30 22.85
N VAL A 76 1.61 -23.02 23.13
CA VAL A 76 1.90 -22.00 22.13
C VAL A 76 3.37 -21.64 22.20
N PHE A 77 4.04 -21.69 21.05
CA PHE A 77 5.43 -21.30 20.87
C PHE A 77 5.52 -20.04 20.03
N VAL A 78 6.56 -19.24 20.26
CA VAL A 78 6.79 -17.99 19.53
C VAL A 78 8.03 -18.15 18.67
N PHE A 79 7.87 -17.97 17.36
CA PHE A 79 8.99 -17.76 16.46
C PHE A 79 9.20 -16.27 16.27
N LYS A 80 10.36 -15.75 16.68
CA LYS A 80 10.72 -14.34 16.50
C LYS A 80 11.40 -14.17 15.15
N THR A 81 10.89 -13.24 14.34
CA THR A 81 11.57 -12.80 13.12
C THR A 81 12.48 -11.60 13.43
N ASP A 82 13.64 -11.57 12.79
CA ASP A 82 14.55 -10.41 12.81
C ASP A 82 14.38 -9.51 11.55
N GLY A 83 13.51 -9.92 10.63
CA GLY A 83 13.15 -9.13 9.45
C GLY A 83 12.16 -8.01 9.76
N PHE A 84 11.90 -7.15 8.77
CA PHE A 84 10.89 -6.10 8.91
C PHE A 84 9.49 -6.71 8.97
N TRP A 85 8.61 -6.07 9.74
CA TRP A 85 7.19 -6.37 9.77
C TRP A 85 6.41 -5.06 9.87
N GLY A 86 5.33 -4.93 9.10
CA GLY A 86 4.48 -3.75 9.09
C GLY A 86 3.04 -4.11 8.74
N GLN A 87 2.09 -3.58 9.50
CA GLN A 87 0.67 -3.72 9.22
C GLN A 87 0.16 -2.53 8.41
N ILE A 88 -0.65 -2.79 7.38
CA ILE A 88 -1.32 -1.77 6.59
C ILE A 88 -2.79 -1.71 7.04
N LYS A 89 -3.14 -0.63 7.75
CA LYS A 89 -4.52 -0.27 8.16
C LYS A 89 -4.99 1.02 7.51
N SER A 90 -4.03 1.89 7.17
CA SER A 90 -4.29 3.19 6.57
C SER A 90 -3.37 3.42 5.36
N PRO A 91 -3.77 4.30 4.42
CA PRO A 91 -3.01 4.56 3.20
C PRO A 91 -1.55 5.00 3.43
N ASN A 92 -1.28 5.82 4.44
CA ASN A 92 0.08 6.25 4.78
C ASN A 92 1.00 5.06 5.12
N GLN A 93 0.47 4.01 5.76
CA GLN A 93 1.21 2.80 6.07
C GLN A 93 1.54 1.99 4.82
N ALA A 94 0.74 2.06 3.75
CA ALA A 94 1.06 1.39 2.50
C ALA A 94 2.32 1.99 1.84
N ILE A 95 2.46 3.32 1.84
CA ILE A 95 3.67 3.98 1.33
C ILE A 95 4.87 3.63 2.21
N ALA A 96 4.73 3.70 3.53
CA ALA A 96 5.81 3.36 4.46
C ALA A 96 6.26 1.89 4.33
N CYS A 97 5.31 0.95 4.29
CA CYS A 97 5.60 -0.48 4.11
C CYS A 97 6.22 -0.75 2.74
N SER A 98 5.81 -0.03 1.68
CA SER A 98 6.48 -0.13 0.38
C SER A 98 7.92 0.37 0.45
N GLY A 99 8.21 1.41 1.22
CA GLY A 99 9.59 1.86 1.47
C GLY A 99 10.44 0.77 2.12
N LEU A 100 9.94 0.17 3.21
CA LEU A 100 10.61 -0.94 3.90
C LEU A 100 10.80 -2.16 3.00
N TYR A 101 9.79 -2.48 2.19
CA TYR A 101 9.87 -3.54 1.20
C TYR A 101 10.99 -3.25 0.20
N LEU A 102 11.00 -2.08 -0.42
CA LEU A 102 12.02 -1.69 -1.39
C LEU A 102 13.43 -1.74 -0.78
N GLU A 103 13.60 -1.24 0.45
CA GLU A 103 14.87 -1.29 1.19
C GLU A 103 15.33 -2.73 1.43
N TYR A 104 14.44 -3.60 1.92
CA TYR A 104 14.75 -5.00 2.12
C TYR A 104 15.23 -5.68 0.83
N PHE A 105 14.53 -5.47 -0.28
CA PHE A 105 14.88 -6.06 -1.56
C PHE A 105 16.14 -5.44 -2.20
N THR A 106 16.54 -4.22 -1.81
CA THR A 106 17.86 -3.70 -2.19
C THR A 106 19.00 -4.37 -1.45
N GLY A 107 18.78 -4.84 -0.21
CA GLY A 107 19.80 -5.51 0.60
C GLY A 107 20.03 -6.98 0.25
N VAL A 108 19.09 -7.63 -0.45
CA VAL A 108 19.16 -9.05 -0.81
C VAL A 108 19.68 -9.21 -2.24
N ALA A 109 20.92 -9.70 -2.39
CA ALA A 109 21.62 -9.85 -3.66
C ALA A 109 20.84 -10.67 -4.72
N GLU A 110 20.07 -11.67 -4.29
CA GLU A 110 19.26 -12.53 -5.16
C GLU A 110 18.07 -11.80 -5.82
N HIS A 111 17.71 -10.62 -5.32
CA HIS A 111 16.57 -9.85 -5.81
C HIS A 111 16.91 -8.48 -6.37
N ALA A 112 18.19 -8.08 -6.32
CA ALA A 112 18.66 -6.82 -6.86
C ALA A 112 18.29 -6.63 -8.36
N GLY A 113 18.19 -7.72 -9.13
CA GLY A 113 17.80 -7.68 -10.55
C GLY A 113 16.32 -7.36 -10.84
N LYS A 114 15.44 -7.36 -9.82
CA LYS A 114 14.02 -6.99 -9.96
C LYS A 114 13.75 -5.52 -9.64
N LEU A 115 14.71 -4.83 -9.03
CA LEU A 115 14.60 -3.42 -8.67
C LEU A 115 15.26 -2.55 -9.74
N ALA A 116 14.62 -1.43 -10.04
CA ALA A 116 15.27 -0.36 -10.78
C ALA A 116 16.10 0.46 -9.78
N THR A 117 17.42 0.22 -9.73
CA THR A 117 18.33 0.99 -8.86
C THR A 117 19.33 1.80 -9.70
N ALA A 118 19.79 2.92 -9.13
CA ALA A 118 20.72 3.83 -9.80
C ALA A 118 22.15 3.25 -9.90
N SER A 119 22.52 2.30 -9.03
CA SER A 119 23.87 1.76 -8.91
C SER A 119 24.09 0.56 -9.82
N GLY A 120 24.50 0.84 -11.07
CA GLY A 120 25.11 -0.14 -11.98
C GLY A 120 24.19 -0.63 -13.09
N GLY A 121 24.30 -0.02 -14.28
CA GLY A 121 23.62 -0.46 -15.49
C GLY A 121 22.11 -0.18 -15.48
N GLY A 122 21.67 1.06 -15.74
CA GLY A 122 21.02 1.23 -17.05
C GLY A 122 19.82 0.31 -17.22
N VAL A 123 18.77 0.50 -16.42
CA VAL A 123 17.52 -0.26 -16.59
C VAL A 123 17.00 0.03 -18.00
N ARG A 124 17.10 -0.96 -18.88
CA ARG A 124 16.52 -0.92 -20.22
C ARG A 124 15.02 -1.05 -20.08
N ALA A 125 14.33 0.06 -19.80
CA ALA A 125 12.91 0.13 -20.06
C ALA A 125 12.70 -0.08 -21.57
N SER A 126 11.95 -1.10 -21.96
CA SER A 126 11.61 -1.37 -23.35
C SER A 126 10.81 -0.21 -23.93
N PHE A 127 11.44 0.52 -24.85
CA PHE A 127 10.88 1.73 -25.45
C PHE A 127 9.77 1.38 -26.45
N ALA A 128 8.51 1.60 -26.07
CA ALA A 128 7.41 1.68 -27.02
C ALA A 128 7.25 3.15 -27.45
N ARG A 129 7.73 3.48 -28.65
CA ARG A 129 7.55 4.78 -29.30
C ARG A 129 6.04 5.05 -29.45
N ALA A 130 5.52 6.07 -28.77
CA ALA A 130 4.20 6.59 -29.07
C ALA A 130 4.26 7.28 -30.44
N SER A 131 3.45 6.80 -31.39
CA SER A 131 3.24 7.45 -32.67
C SER A 131 2.32 8.67 -32.47
N SER A 132 2.88 9.87 -32.45
CA SER A 132 2.14 11.09 -32.74
C SER A 132 2.85 11.86 -33.87
N SER A 133 2.05 12.32 -34.82
CA SER A 133 2.42 12.83 -36.14
C SER A 133 2.67 14.34 -36.16
N GLU A 134 3.25 14.92 -35.12
CA GLU A 134 3.57 16.35 -35.06
C GLU A 134 5.09 16.49 -34.93
N GLN A 135 5.71 16.96 -36.02
CA GLN A 135 7.14 16.97 -36.22
C GLN A 135 7.75 18.21 -35.54
N PHE A 136 8.22 18.04 -34.29
CA PHE A 136 9.20 18.93 -33.67
C PHE A 136 10.42 18.10 -33.26
N ASP A 137 11.48 18.22 -34.06
CA ASP A 137 12.78 17.60 -33.81
C ASP A 137 13.56 18.47 -32.80
N VAL A 138 13.61 18.03 -31.55
CA VAL A 138 14.55 18.57 -30.56
C VAL A 138 15.45 17.44 -30.11
N GLY A 139 16.50 17.20 -30.90
CA GLY A 139 17.76 16.60 -30.46
C GLY A 139 17.66 15.17 -29.94
N THR A 140 18.36 14.24 -30.60
CA THR A 140 18.60 12.90 -30.07
C THR A 140 19.41 12.97 -28.77
N VAL A 141 18.73 13.11 -27.63
CA VAL A 141 19.30 12.76 -26.33
C VAL A 141 18.76 11.37 -26.02
N SER A 142 19.60 10.36 -26.24
CA SER A 142 19.42 9.05 -25.62
C SER A 142 19.59 9.21 -24.10
N SER A 143 18.67 9.91 -23.44
CA SER A 143 18.71 10.14 -22.01
C SER A 143 18.34 8.82 -21.33
N LYS A 144 19.28 8.30 -20.55
CA LYS A 144 19.00 7.19 -19.65
C LYS A 144 17.99 7.66 -18.60
N LEU A 145 16.92 6.88 -18.39
CA LEU A 145 15.91 7.15 -17.36
C LEU A 145 16.58 7.44 -16.01
N ALA A 146 16.25 8.59 -15.41
CA ALA A 146 16.83 9.02 -14.15
C ALA A 146 16.08 8.39 -12.97
N VAL A 147 16.54 7.22 -12.52
CA VAL A 147 16.04 6.53 -11.33
C VAL A 147 16.93 6.87 -10.13
N VAL A 148 16.34 7.27 -9.02
CA VAL A 148 17.03 7.64 -7.77
C VAL A 148 16.55 6.72 -6.65
N GLY A 149 17.48 6.07 -5.94
CA GLY A 149 17.15 5.16 -4.84
C GLY A 149 16.47 3.87 -5.30
N ALA A 150 15.78 3.21 -4.37
CA ALA A 150 15.06 1.98 -4.63
C ALA A 150 13.71 2.28 -5.30
N CYS A 151 13.49 1.74 -6.50
CA CYS A 151 12.23 1.81 -7.21
C CYS A 151 11.87 0.46 -7.83
N VAL A 152 10.58 0.19 -7.98
CA VAL A 152 10.06 -0.92 -8.77
C VAL A 152 9.29 -0.37 -9.95
N ILE A 153 9.61 -0.87 -11.14
CA ILE A 153 8.91 -0.52 -12.38
C ILE A 153 8.51 -1.82 -13.06
N ALA A 154 7.20 -2.02 -13.24
CA ALA A 154 6.70 -3.18 -13.94
C ALA A 154 7.22 -3.19 -15.40
N PRO A 155 7.56 -4.36 -15.97
CA PRO A 155 8.10 -4.44 -17.34
C PRO A 155 7.21 -3.86 -18.44
N SER A 156 5.88 -3.86 -18.23
CA SER A 156 4.91 -3.31 -19.19
C SER A 156 4.70 -1.80 -19.06
N ALA A 157 5.24 -1.16 -18.01
CA ALA A 157 5.11 0.28 -17.81
C ALA A 157 5.94 1.05 -18.85
N LYS A 158 5.37 2.12 -19.39
CA LYS A 158 6.01 3.00 -20.37
C LYS A 158 6.43 4.28 -19.68
N VAL A 159 7.72 4.43 -19.41
CA VAL A 159 8.27 5.60 -18.72
C VAL A 159 9.13 6.40 -19.70
N SER A 160 8.83 7.69 -19.83
CA SER A 160 9.65 8.59 -20.63
C SER A 160 11.09 8.64 -20.10
N PRO A 161 12.11 8.67 -20.99
CA PRO A 161 13.51 8.80 -20.57
C PRO A 161 13.84 10.16 -19.93
N SER A 162 13.03 11.19 -20.16
CA SER A 162 13.18 12.52 -19.54
C SER A 162 12.55 12.61 -18.13
N ALA A 163 11.77 11.60 -17.74
CA ALA A 163 11.16 11.53 -16.42
C ALA A 163 12.21 11.23 -15.33
N LYS A 164 11.89 11.63 -14.09
CA LYS A 164 12.71 11.33 -12.91
C LYS A 164 11.89 10.54 -11.89
N ILE A 165 12.36 9.36 -11.53
CA ILE A 165 11.66 8.43 -10.65
C ILE A 165 12.46 8.23 -9.37
N GLY A 166 11.83 8.43 -8.22
CA GLY A 166 12.35 8.04 -6.92
C GLY A 166 12.75 9.20 -5.99
N PRO A 167 13.13 8.89 -4.74
CA PRO A 167 13.19 7.53 -4.15
C PRO A 167 11.82 6.93 -3.81
N ASN A 168 11.79 5.62 -3.56
CA ASN A 168 10.66 4.86 -3.02
C ASN A 168 9.41 4.92 -3.89
N VAL A 169 9.57 4.64 -5.19
CA VAL A 169 8.45 4.64 -6.13
C VAL A 169 8.18 3.23 -6.63
N SER A 170 6.91 2.84 -6.59
CA SER A 170 6.42 1.58 -7.17
C SER A 170 5.46 1.90 -8.31
N ILE A 171 5.80 1.44 -9.51
CA ILE A 171 5.02 1.64 -10.75
C ILE A 171 4.49 0.28 -11.21
N ALA A 172 3.17 0.14 -11.23
CA ALA A 172 2.49 -1.09 -11.65
C ALA A 172 2.42 -1.25 -13.18
N ALA A 173 1.82 -2.36 -13.62
CA ALA A 173 1.69 -2.71 -15.03
C ALA A 173 0.81 -1.70 -15.80
N GLY A 174 1.13 -1.47 -17.07
CA GLY A 174 0.33 -0.63 -17.96
C GLY A 174 0.43 0.88 -17.72
N VAL A 175 1.13 1.31 -16.66
CA VAL A 175 1.32 2.73 -16.35
C VAL A 175 2.08 3.45 -17.45
N VAL A 176 1.64 4.67 -17.77
CA VAL A 176 2.33 5.57 -18.71
C VAL A 176 2.79 6.82 -17.98
N VAL A 177 4.08 7.12 -18.05
CA VAL A 177 4.70 8.33 -17.47
C VAL A 177 5.26 9.20 -18.58
N GLY A 178 4.69 10.39 -18.73
CA GLY A 178 5.04 11.38 -19.75
C GLY A 178 6.36 12.09 -19.51
N ASP A 179 6.74 12.90 -20.48
CA ASP A 179 8.01 13.64 -20.49
C ASP A 179 8.14 14.61 -19.32
N GLY A 180 9.33 14.68 -18.73
CA GLY A 180 9.66 15.58 -17.63
C GLY A 180 8.89 15.35 -16.33
N ALA A 181 8.05 14.31 -16.25
CA ALA A 181 7.30 13.96 -15.05
C ALA A 181 8.23 13.51 -13.92
N ARG A 182 7.80 13.73 -12.68
CA ARG A 182 8.62 13.44 -11.49
C ARG A 182 7.81 12.75 -10.42
N LEU A 183 8.28 11.59 -9.98
CA LEU A 183 7.62 10.75 -8.99
C LEU A 183 8.54 10.57 -7.77
N GLN A 184 8.00 10.70 -6.56
CA GLN A 184 8.73 10.51 -5.31
C GLN A 184 7.83 9.90 -4.22
N ASN A 185 8.31 8.84 -3.57
CA ASN A 185 7.65 8.23 -2.42
C ASN A 185 6.15 7.96 -2.67
N CYS A 186 5.85 7.26 -3.76
CA CYS A 186 4.47 7.07 -4.22
C CYS A 186 4.23 5.67 -4.78
N LEU A 187 2.96 5.27 -4.74
CA LEU A 187 2.45 4.03 -5.32
C LEU A 187 1.57 4.39 -6.52
N VAL A 188 1.90 3.86 -7.68
CA VAL A 188 1.14 4.07 -8.92
C VAL A 188 0.58 2.72 -9.36
N LEU A 189 -0.74 2.56 -9.23
CA LEU A 189 -1.44 1.31 -9.59
C LEU A 189 -1.66 1.19 -11.10
N GLU A 190 -2.23 0.08 -11.53
CA GLU A 190 -2.27 -0.32 -12.94
C GLU A 190 -3.04 0.69 -13.80
N ASP A 191 -2.58 0.81 -15.05
CA ASP A 191 -3.20 1.62 -16.10
C ASP A 191 -3.38 3.11 -15.75
N VAL A 192 -2.57 3.62 -14.81
CA VAL A 192 -2.51 5.05 -14.51
C VAL A 192 -1.73 5.80 -15.60
N ILE A 193 -2.24 6.96 -16.00
CA ILE A 193 -1.60 7.84 -16.98
C ILE A 193 -1.13 9.12 -16.26
N ILE A 194 0.18 9.32 -16.19
CA ILE A 194 0.80 10.53 -15.67
C ILE A 194 1.30 11.33 -16.86
N LYS A 195 0.68 12.48 -17.16
CA LYS A 195 1.05 13.31 -18.31
C LYS A 195 2.32 14.12 -18.07
N GLU A 196 2.73 14.84 -19.10
CA GLU A 196 3.98 15.58 -19.17
C GLU A 196 4.10 16.62 -18.04
N HIS A 197 5.31 16.76 -17.50
CA HIS A 197 5.67 17.70 -16.44
C HIS A 197 4.85 17.59 -15.14
N ALA A 198 4.06 16.53 -14.98
CA ALA A 198 3.35 16.27 -13.75
C ALA A 198 4.30 15.90 -12.61
N PHE A 199 3.90 16.22 -11.39
CA PHE A 199 4.66 15.93 -10.18
C PHE A 199 3.80 15.13 -9.20
N VAL A 200 4.28 13.96 -8.79
CA VAL A 200 3.58 13.07 -7.85
C VAL A 200 4.49 12.80 -6.65
N LYS A 201 4.05 13.16 -5.44
CA LYS A 201 4.83 12.97 -4.22
C LYS A 201 3.96 12.52 -3.06
N ASN A 202 4.42 11.53 -2.28
CA ASN A 202 3.71 11.03 -1.08
C ASN A 202 2.24 10.72 -1.40
N ALA A 203 2.03 9.91 -2.43
CA ALA A 203 0.69 9.68 -2.99
C ALA A 203 0.45 8.23 -3.37
N ILE A 204 -0.83 7.86 -3.41
CA ILE A 204 -1.31 6.59 -3.96
C ILE A 204 -2.26 6.93 -5.11
N LEU A 205 -1.89 6.54 -6.32
CA LEU A 205 -2.73 6.72 -7.51
C LEU A 205 -3.48 5.44 -7.82
N GLY A 206 -4.80 5.46 -7.62
CA GLY A 206 -5.69 4.33 -7.90
C GLY A 206 -5.77 3.96 -9.39
N TRP A 207 -6.17 2.72 -9.67
CA TRP A 207 -6.29 2.17 -11.03
C TRP A 207 -6.95 3.09 -12.04
N ASN A 208 -6.50 3.06 -13.30
CA ASN A 208 -7.13 3.81 -14.41
C ASN A 208 -7.23 5.33 -14.16
N SER A 209 -6.45 5.88 -13.24
CA SER A 209 -6.46 7.32 -12.98
C SER A 209 -5.60 8.08 -13.98
N THR A 210 -5.93 9.35 -14.22
CA THR A 210 -5.16 10.24 -15.09
C THR A 210 -4.73 11.48 -14.32
N VAL A 211 -3.43 11.79 -14.36
CA VAL A 211 -2.85 13.04 -13.85
C VAL A 211 -2.53 13.93 -15.05
N GLY A 212 -3.15 15.11 -15.10
CA GLY A 212 -2.99 16.10 -16.17
C GLY A 212 -1.57 16.67 -16.31
N GLN A 213 -1.36 17.42 -17.39
CA GLN A 213 -0.06 18.08 -17.62
C GLN A 213 0.18 19.17 -16.58
N TRP A 214 1.41 19.31 -16.12
CA TRP A 214 1.80 20.29 -15.09
C TRP A 214 1.05 20.14 -13.74
N THR A 215 0.28 19.08 -13.59
CA THR A 215 -0.50 18.80 -12.38
C THR A 215 0.40 18.32 -11.27
N ARG A 216 0.13 18.79 -10.05
CA ARG A 216 0.89 18.42 -8.85
C ARG A 216 -0.01 17.64 -7.91
N VAL A 217 0.26 16.36 -7.74
CA VAL A 217 -0.39 15.51 -6.73
C VAL A 217 0.61 15.30 -5.59
N GLN A 218 0.38 15.97 -4.47
CA GLN A 218 1.35 16.04 -3.38
C GLN A 218 0.67 15.67 -2.07
N GLY A 219 1.37 14.93 -1.21
CA GLY A 219 0.96 14.67 0.16
C GLY A 219 2.11 14.90 1.14
N SER A 220 1.82 14.66 2.42
CA SER A 220 2.82 14.53 3.47
C SER A 220 3.01 13.06 3.88
N THR A 221 4.00 12.79 4.73
CA THR A 221 4.21 11.45 5.29
C THR A 221 3.00 10.96 6.08
N ASP A 222 2.33 11.88 6.79
CA ASP A 222 1.17 11.55 7.64
C ASP A 222 -0.15 11.55 6.87
N LYS A 223 -0.28 12.45 5.89
CA LYS A 223 -1.48 12.61 5.04
C LYS A 223 -1.08 12.50 3.56
N PRO A 224 -1.02 11.29 3.00
CA PRO A 224 -0.75 11.14 1.58
C PRO A 224 -1.92 11.64 0.74
N ALA A 225 -1.64 12.05 -0.50
CA ALA A 225 -2.70 12.25 -1.49
C ALA A 225 -3.16 10.89 -2.02
N ILE A 226 -4.47 10.66 -2.06
CA ILE A 226 -5.04 9.37 -2.42
C ILE A 226 -6.04 9.55 -3.55
N PHE A 227 -5.84 8.85 -4.66
CA PHE A 227 -6.84 8.75 -5.72
C PHE A 227 -7.50 7.38 -5.65
N GLY A 228 -8.84 7.36 -5.66
CA GLY A 228 -9.62 6.18 -5.97
C GLY A 228 -9.45 5.73 -7.42
N ALA A 229 -10.16 4.68 -7.82
CA ALA A 229 -10.12 4.18 -9.19
C ALA A 229 -10.75 5.18 -10.18
N GLY A 230 -10.14 5.38 -11.34
CA GLY A 230 -10.68 6.19 -12.43
C GLY A 230 -10.73 7.69 -12.14
N VAL A 231 -9.88 8.21 -11.23
CA VAL A 231 -9.82 9.65 -10.94
C VAL A 231 -9.12 10.38 -12.08
N THR A 232 -9.68 11.49 -12.53
CA THR A 232 -9.07 12.35 -13.57
C THR A 232 -8.75 13.72 -13.01
N ALA A 233 -7.48 14.03 -12.82
CA ALA A 233 -7.04 15.40 -12.55
C ALA A 233 -6.76 16.12 -13.88
N LYS A 234 -7.40 17.26 -14.12
CA LYS A 234 -7.12 18.11 -15.29
C LYS A 234 -5.69 18.66 -15.24
N SER A 235 -5.22 19.22 -16.35
CA SER A 235 -3.93 19.90 -16.40
C SER A 235 -3.92 21.14 -15.49
N GLU A 236 -2.74 21.51 -15.01
CA GLU A 236 -2.47 22.74 -14.26
C GLU A 236 -3.19 22.86 -12.91
N VAL A 237 -3.60 21.74 -12.32
CA VAL A 237 -4.20 21.72 -10.97
C VAL A 237 -3.20 21.25 -9.91
N ILE A 238 -3.41 21.70 -8.68
CA ILE A 238 -2.66 21.26 -7.50
C ILE A 238 -3.61 20.49 -6.59
N ILE A 239 -3.24 19.28 -6.24
CA ILE A 239 -3.98 18.39 -5.35
C ILE A 239 -3.06 18.06 -4.19
N ASP A 240 -3.30 18.72 -3.05
CA ASP A 240 -2.42 18.65 -1.89
C ASP A 240 -3.12 17.96 -0.70
N LYS A 241 -2.61 16.79 -0.27
CA LYS A 241 -3.13 16.01 0.87
C LYS A 241 -4.64 15.67 0.76
N CYS A 242 -5.16 15.56 -0.45
CA CYS A 242 -6.58 15.24 -0.69
C CYS A 242 -6.82 13.74 -0.79
N THR A 243 -8.02 13.31 -0.39
CA THR A 243 -8.54 11.96 -0.70
C THR A 243 -9.65 12.11 -1.73
N VAL A 244 -9.45 11.51 -2.90
CA VAL A 244 -10.35 11.64 -4.05
C VAL A 244 -11.08 10.32 -4.24
N LEU A 245 -12.41 10.35 -4.19
CA LEU A 245 -13.21 9.15 -4.39
C LEU A 245 -13.15 8.67 -5.86
N PRO A 246 -13.49 7.39 -6.12
CA PRO A 246 -13.48 6.84 -7.47
C PRO A 246 -14.31 7.65 -8.48
N HIS A 247 -13.87 7.66 -9.73
CA HIS A 247 -14.54 8.27 -10.88
C HIS A 247 -14.76 9.78 -10.79
N LYS A 248 -13.98 10.48 -9.97
CA LYS A 248 -14.05 11.93 -9.84
C LYS A 248 -13.13 12.64 -10.82
N SER A 249 -13.58 13.81 -11.28
CA SER A 249 -12.80 14.70 -12.13
C SER A 249 -12.48 15.98 -11.38
N ILE A 250 -11.19 16.27 -11.20
CA ILE A 250 -10.70 17.45 -10.50
C ILE A 250 -10.33 18.49 -11.54
N SER A 251 -11.00 19.63 -11.49
CA SER A 251 -10.79 20.74 -12.43
C SER A 251 -10.30 22.03 -11.78
N ALA A 252 -10.30 22.09 -10.44
CA ALA A 252 -9.76 23.18 -9.66
C ALA A 252 -8.79 22.62 -8.62
N SER A 253 -7.81 23.42 -8.23
CA SER A 253 -6.86 23.03 -7.18
C SER A 253 -7.55 22.88 -5.83
N CYS A 254 -7.12 21.89 -5.06
CA CYS A 254 -7.71 21.49 -3.79
C CYS A 254 -6.61 21.16 -2.77
N SER A 255 -6.89 21.38 -1.48
CA SER A 255 -5.96 21.04 -0.40
C SER A 255 -6.70 20.53 0.84
N GLU A 256 -6.17 19.47 1.46
CA GLU A 256 -6.64 18.88 2.73
C GLU A 256 -8.12 18.49 2.79
N GLU A 257 -8.72 18.15 1.66
CA GLU A 257 -10.14 17.82 1.56
C GLU A 257 -10.42 16.41 1.04
N ILE A 258 -11.63 15.92 1.33
CA ILE A 258 -12.17 14.68 0.77
C ILE A 258 -13.10 15.06 -0.38
N ILE A 259 -12.73 14.67 -1.59
CA ILE A 259 -13.50 14.93 -2.80
C ILE A 259 -14.42 13.74 -3.03
N LEU A 260 -15.70 13.93 -2.66
CA LEU A 260 -16.75 12.92 -2.70
C LEU A 260 -17.33 12.67 -4.07
#